data_AF-A0AB38KG38-F1
#
_entry.id   AF-A0AB38KG38-F1
#
_cell.length_a   1.000
_cell.length_b   1.000
_cell.length_c   1.000
_cell.angle_alpha   90.00
_cell.angle_beta   90.00
_cell.angle_gamma   90.00
#
_symmetry.space_group_name_H-M   'P 1'
#
loop_
_entity.id
_entity.type
_entity.pdbx_description
1 polymer ?
#
loop_
_entity_poly.entity_id
_entity_poly.type
_entity_poly.pdbx_seq_one_letter_code
_entity_poly.pdbx_strand_id
1 'polypeptide(L)' 'MTPAVMAYIKKTKNTFIAKLKRVKNHESIIDLQAKYPKLDIVSAYQFLTLKDKFKITKSEIQDFETLIDILSKNAQKSKK' A
#
# COMPACT_ATOMS: atom_id res chain seq x y z
N MET A 1 -19.04 27.96 1.34
CA MET A 1 -18.64 26.72 2.06
C MET A 1 -18.55 27.04 3.54
N THR A 2 -19.17 26.27 4.44
CA THR A 2 -19.23 26.62 5.88
C THR A 2 -17.92 26.25 6.60
N PRO A 3 -17.59 26.89 7.74
CA PRO A 3 -16.41 26.53 8.54
C PRO A 3 -16.38 25.06 8.95
N ALA A 4 -17.54 24.47 9.25
CA ALA A 4 -17.67 23.04 9.57
C ALA A 4 -17.29 22.14 8.40
N VAL A 5 -17.71 22.49 7.18
CA VAL A 5 -17.34 21.74 5.96
C VAL A 5 -15.84 21.83 5.69
N MET A 6 -15.22 23.01 5.87
CA MET A 6 -13.77 23.16 5.71
C MET A 6 -12.99 22.33 6.74
N ALA A 7 -13.44 22.31 8.00
CA ALA A 7 -12.83 21.52 9.06
C ALA A 7 -12.91 20.01 8.76
N TYR A 8 -14.06 19.54 8.27
CA TYR A 8 -14.23 18.15 7.84
C TYR A 8 -13.27 17.78 6.70
N ILE A 9 -13.20 18.60 5.64
CA ILE A 9 -12.30 18.37 4.50
C ILE A 9 -10.84 18.30 4.97
N LYS A 10 -10.42 19.24 5.83
CA LYS A 10 -9.06 19.28 6.38
C LYS A 10 -8.75 18.01 7.18
N LYS A 11 -9.67 17.57 8.05
CA LYS A 11 -9.51 16.34 8.84
C LYS A 11 -9.35 15.12 7.94
N THR A 12 -10.23 14.97 6.96
CA THR A 12 -10.20 13.85 6.01
C THR A 12 -8.89 13.82 5.21
N LYS A 13 -8.45 14.96 4.69
CA LYS A 13 -7.16 15.09 4.00
C LYS A 13 -5.98 14.66 4.90
N ASN A 14 -5.95 15.14 6.14
CA ASN A 14 -4.89 14.80 7.09
C ASN A 14 -4.87 13.29 7.40
N THR A 15 -6.04 12.66 7.54
CA THR A 15 -6.15 11.21 7.74
C THR A 15 -5.56 10.44 6.57
N PHE A 16 -5.87 10.83 5.32
CA PHE A 16 -5.30 10.18 4.14
C PHE A 16 -3.78 10.34 4.08
N ILE A 17 -3.27 11.56 4.28
CA ILE A 17 -1.83 11.83 4.30
C ILE A 17 -1.14 10.97 5.37
N ALA A 18 -1.74 10.85 6.55
CA ALA A 18 -1.20 10.02 7.63
C ALA A 18 -1.16 8.53 7.25
N LYS A 19 -2.23 7.99 6.65
CA LYS A 19 -2.26 6.59 6.14
C LYS A 19 -1.16 6.37 5.11
N LEU A 20 -1.03 7.25 4.13
CA LEU A 20 0.00 7.16 3.07
C LEU A 20 1.42 7.19 3.63
N LYS A 21 1.68 8.10 4.58
CA LYS A 21 2.99 8.24 5.22
C LYS A 21 3.35 6.99 6.03
N ARG A 22 2.37 6.38 6.74
CA ARG A 22 2.59 5.15 7.49
C ARG A 22 3.03 4.01 6.58
N VAL A 23 2.35 3.81 5.44
CA VAL A 23 2.71 2.77 4.46
C VAL A 23 4.12 3.01 3.92
N LYS A 24 4.42 4.24 3.48
CA LYS A 24 5.72 4.60 2.89
C LYS A 24 6.91 4.36 3.83
N ASN A 25 6.70 4.52 5.13
CA ASN A 25 7.74 4.41 6.14
C ASN A 25 7.74 3.05 6.87
N HIS A 26 6.87 2.11 6.49
CA HIS A 26 6.79 0.82 7.16
C HIS A 26 7.89 -0.11 6.66
N GLU A 27 8.74 -0.59 7.57
CA GLU A 27 9.94 -1.39 7.28
C GLU A 27 9.63 -2.59 6.37
N SER A 28 8.65 -3.43 6.72
CA SER A 28 8.32 -4.60 5.90
C SER A 28 7.81 -4.28 4.49
N ILE A 29 7.23 -3.08 4.29
CA ILE A 29 6.77 -2.64 2.95
C ILE A 29 7.96 -2.14 2.14
N ILE A 30 8.90 -1.45 2.79
CA ILE A 30 10.18 -1.04 2.18
C ILE A 30 10.98 -2.28 1.78
N ASP A 31 11.07 -3.28 2.66
CA ASP A 31 11.74 -4.55 2.36
C ASP A 31 11.08 -5.27 1.18
N LEU A 32 9.74 -5.27 1.12
CA LEU A 32 9.00 -5.86 0.02
C LEU A 32 9.25 -5.14 -1.31
N GLN A 33 9.31 -3.81 -1.28
CA GLN A 33 9.68 -3.00 -2.45
C GLN A 33 11.11 -3.32 -2.93
N ALA A 34 12.04 -3.55 -2.01
CA ALA A 34 13.41 -3.93 -2.36
C ALA A 34 13.50 -5.34 -2.96
N LYS A 35 12.68 -6.29 -2.49
CA LYS A 35 12.56 -7.66 -3.06
C LYS A 35 12.01 -7.65 -4.48
N TYR A 36 11.09 -6.75 -4.79
CA TYR A 36 10.42 -6.65 -6.10
C TYR A 36 10.64 -5.26 -6.76
N PRO A 37 11.88 -4.90 -7.13
CA PRO A 37 12.22 -3.53 -7.55
C PRO A 37 11.57 -3.09 -8.87
N LYS A 38 11.04 -4.03 -9.66
CA LYS A 38 10.33 -3.75 -10.93
C LYS A 38 8.85 -3.42 -10.73
N LEU A 39 8.33 -3.57 -9.52
CA LEU A 39 6.93 -3.31 -9.18
C LEU A 39 6.82 -2.06 -8.32
N ASP A 40 5.71 -1.33 -8.44
CA ASP A 40 5.38 -0.22 -7.52
C ASP A 40 4.56 -0.73 -6.33
N ILE A 41 5.26 -1.40 -5.42
CA ILE A 41 4.70 -2.06 -4.24
C ILE A 41 4.14 -1.04 -3.25
N VAL A 42 4.87 0.05 -3.04
CA VAL A 42 4.47 1.09 -2.08
C VAL A 42 3.15 1.73 -2.50
N SER A 43 3.01 2.13 -3.77
CA SER A 43 1.77 2.74 -4.26
C SER A 43 0.60 1.75 -4.25
N ALA A 44 0.85 0.48 -4.61
CA ALA A 44 -0.18 -0.56 -4.56
C ALA A 44 -0.72 -0.76 -3.14
N TYR A 45 0.16 -0.84 -2.14
CA TYR A 45 -0.25 -1.00 -0.75
C TYR A 45 -0.97 0.25 -0.22
N GLN A 46 -0.48 1.45 -0.58
CA GLN A 46 -1.14 2.72 -0.25
C GLN A 46 -2.59 2.76 -0.75
N PHE A 47 -2.83 2.35 -2.00
CA PHE A 47 -4.17 2.26 -2.57
C PHE A 47 -5.09 1.32 -1.77
N LEU A 48 -4.60 0.14 -1.39
CA LEU A 48 -5.37 -0.83 -0.61
C LEU A 48 -5.69 -0.32 0.81
N THR A 49 -4.74 0.36 1.46
CA THR A 49 -4.95 1.00 2.77
C THR A 49 -5.95 2.16 2.69
N LEU A 50 -5.94 2.95 1.61
CA LEU A 50 -6.92 4.02 1.42
C LEU A 50 -8.34 3.49 1.22
N LYS A 51 -8.49 2.32 0.59
CA LYS A 51 -9.77 1.63 0.42
C LYS A 51 -10.24 0.86 1.67
N ASP A 52 -9.49 0.92 2.76
CA ASP A 52 -9.71 0.15 3.99
C ASP A 52 -9.83 -1.37 3.71
N LYS A 53 -9.15 -1.85 2.66
CA LYS A 53 -9.11 -3.29 2.28
C LYS A 53 -7.97 -4.03 2.96
N PHE A 54 -6.87 -3.33 3.25
CA PHE A 54 -5.70 -3.86 3.93
C PHE A 54 -5.35 -2.92 5.09
N LYS A 55 -5.05 -3.50 6.26
CA LYS A 55 -4.35 -2.79 7.34
C LYS A 55 -2.85 -3.12 7.24
N ILE A 56 -2.05 -2.39 8.01
CA ILE A 56 -0.59 -2.60 8.06
C ILE A 56 -0.31 -3.63 9.17
N THR A 57 -0.80 -4.86 8.99
CA THR A 57 -0.55 -5.97 9.91
C THR A 57 0.42 -6.97 9.27
N LYS A 58 1.14 -7.73 10.10
CA LYS A 58 2.09 -8.74 9.61
C LYS A 58 1.41 -9.76 8.68
N SER A 59 0.21 -10.23 9.03
CA SER A 59 -0.53 -11.21 8.22
C SER A 59 -0.87 -10.66 6.84
N GLU A 60 -1.44 -9.46 6.77
CA GLU A 60 -1.87 -8.87 5.49
C GLU A 60 -0.68 -8.50 4.59
N ILE A 61 0.45 -8.10 5.17
CA ILE A 61 1.69 -7.88 4.40
C ILE A 61 2.20 -9.20 3.82
N GLN A 62 2.13 -10.30 4.58
CA GLN A 62 2.56 -11.61 4.13
C GLN A 62 1.64 -12.20 3.05
N ASP A 63 0.33 -11.99 3.18
CA ASP A 63 -0.64 -12.35 2.13
C ASP A 63 -0.35 -11.57 0.84
N PHE A 64 -0.07 -10.27 0.96
CA PHE A 64 0.29 -9.43 -0.18
C PHE A 64 1.61 -9.86 -0.84
N GLU A 65 2.64 -10.18 -0.06
CA GLU A 65 3.90 -10.74 -0.58
C GLU A 65 3.67 -12.05 -1.34
N THR A 66 2.83 -12.94 -0.80
CA THR A 66 2.48 -14.21 -1.44
C THR A 66 1.79 -14.00 -2.79
N LEU A 67 0.86 -13.03 -2.88
CA LEU A 67 0.21 -12.66 -4.13
C LEU A 67 1.22 -12.18 -5.18
N ILE A 68 2.15 -11.31 -4.79
CA ILE A 68 3.19 -10.81 -5.69
C ILE A 68 4.08 -11.94 -6.18
N ASP A 69 4.50 -12.84 -5.29
CA ASP A 69 5.36 -13.98 -5.62
C ASP A 69 4.69 -14.92 -6.65
N ILE A 70 3.41 -15.26 -6.44
CA ILE A 70 2.62 -16.07 -7.38
C ILE A 70 2.57 -15.42 -8.77
N LEU A 71 2.25 -14.13 -8.82
CA LEU A 71 2.15 -13.38 -10.08
C LEU A 71 3.51 -13.24 -10.77
N SER A 72 4.58 -13.04 -9.99
CA SER A 72 5.95 -12.89 -10.48
C SER A 72 6.51 -14.19 -11.06
N LYS A 73 6.17 -15.34 -10.46
CA LYS A 73 6.55 -16.68 -10.95
C LYS A 73 5.93 -17.00 -12.30
N ASN A 74 4.70 -16.58 -12.55
CA ASN A 74 4.03 -16.80 -13.84
C ASN A 74 4.56 -15.89 -14.95
N ALA A 75 4.99 -14.67 -14.61
CA ALA A 75 5.61 -13.75 -15.56
C ALA A 75 6.91 -14.32 -16.17
N GLN A 76 7.67 -15.11 -15.41
CA GLN A 76 8.90 -15.76 -15.91
C GLN A 76 8.62 -16.96 -16.83
N LYS A 77 7.50 -17.68 -16.66
CA LYS A 77 7.13 -18.82 -17.50
C LYS A 77 6.68 -18.42 -18.90
N SER A 78 6.09 -17.23 -19.08
CA SER A 78 5.61 -16.76 -20.40
C SER A 78 6.71 -16.27 -21.36
N LYS A 79 7.97 -16.21 -20.89
CA LYS A 79 9.14 -15.82 -21.71
C LYS A 79 9.90 -17.01 -22.29
N LYS A 80 9.35 -18.22 -22.19
CA LYS A 80 9.94 -19.45 -22.73
C LYS A 80 9.19 -19.91 -23.98
#